data_AF-A0AAD5TH67-F1
#
_entry.id   AF-A0AAD5TH67-F1
#
_cell.length_a   1.000
_cell.length_b   1.000
_cell.length_c   1.000
_cell.angle_alpha   90.00
_cell.angle_beta   90.00
_cell.angle_gamma   90.00
#
_symmetry.space_group_name_H-M   'P 1'
#
loop_
_entity.id
_entity.type
_entity.pdbx_description
1 polymer ?
#
loop_
_entity_poly.entity_id
_entity_poly.type
_entity_poly.pdbx_seq_one_letter_code
_entity_poly.pdbx_strand_id
1 'polypeptide(L)'
;MMDHLVDVMEELGEQVDVAGFDVVYASGVLNVTLGSLGTYVVNKQPPNKQIWLSSPVSGPKRFDYAPDSETWICLRTDEDLPTLLATEFSQLLGRNVRL
;
A
#
# COMPACT_ATOMS: atom_id res chain seq x y z
N MET A 1 -11.43 1.81 3.40
CA MET A 1 -10.13 1.12 3.20
C MET A 1 -9.15 1.98 2.42
N MET A 2 -9.42 2.38 1.16
CA MET A 2 -8.48 3.27 0.45
C MET A 2 -8.35 4.62 1.14
N ASP A 3 -9.46 5.22 1.58
CA ASP A 3 -9.43 6.52 2.29
C ASP A 3 -8.59 6.42 3.58
N HIS A 4 -8.82 5.38 4.40
CA HIS A 4 -7.98 5.10 5.57
C HIS A 4 -6.49 4.90 5.22
N LEU A 5 -6.18 4.20 4.13
CA LEU A 5 -4.79 4.03 3.69
C LEU A 5 -4.18 5.37 3.27
N VAL A 6 -4.95 6.26 2.64
CA VAL A 6 -4.51 7.62 2.30
C VAL A 6 -4.21 8.40 3.57
N ASP A 7 -5.15 8.44 4.52
CA ASP A 7 -5.00 9.16 5.79
C ASP A 7 -3.73 8.72 6.53
N VAL A 8 -3.50 7.41 6.64
CA VAL A 8 -2.30 6.88 7.31
C VAL A 8 -1.02 7.24 6.54
N MET A 9 -1.02 7.24 5.21
CA MET A 9 0.16 7.60 4.42
C MET A 9 0.46 9.10 4.50
N GLU A 10 -0.56 9.96 4.51
CA GLU A 10 -0.40 11.41 4.69
C GLU A 10 0.17 11.71 6.09
N GLU A 11 -0.38 11.11 7.14
CA GLU A 11 0.12 11.25 8.51
C GLU A 11 1.58 10.76 8.62
N LEU A 12 1.92 9.64 7.98
CA LEU A 12 3.30 9.16 7.94
C LEU A 12 4.23 10.17 7.27
N GLY A 13 3.79 10.79 6.17
CA GLY A 13 4.53 11.82 5.44
C GLY A 13 4.89 13.03 6.28
N GLU A 14 4.01 13.44 7.18
CA GLU A 14 4.28 14.54 8.13
C GLU A 14 5.32 14.15 9.21
N GLN A 15 5.43 12.86 9.52
CA GLN A 15 6.30 12.36 10.57
C GLN A 15 7.71 11.96 10.08
N VAL A 16 7.87 11.68 8.79
CA VAL A 16 9.14 11.21 8.21
C VAL A 16 9.83 12.32 7.42
N ASP A 17 11.15 12.44 7.61
CA ASP A 17 11.98 13.37 6.84
C ASP A 17 12.50 12.68 5.57
N VAL A 18 11.58 12.28 4.70
CA VAL A 18 11.89 11.65 3.41
C VAL A 18 11.76 12.70 2.32
N ALA A 19 12.89 13.10 1.73
CA ALA A 19 12.90 14.07 0.64
C ALA A 19 12.13 13.52 -0.57
N GLY A 20 11.09 14.24 -1.00
CA GLY A 20 10.22 13.81 -2.10
C GLY A 20 9.14 12.82 -1.68
N PHE A 21 8.80 12.76 -0.40
CA PHE A 21 7.58 12.09 0.06
C PHE A 21 6.35 12.79 -0.50
N ASP A 22 5.47 12.04 -1.17
CA ASP A 22 4.22 12.57 -1.75
C ASP A 22 3.16 11.47 -1.85
N VAL A 23 1.90 11.84 -1.59
CA VAL A 23 0.76 10.92 -1.59
C VAL A 23 -0.30 11.48 -2.53
N VAL A 24 -0.65 10.72 -3.56
CA VAL A 24 -1.65 11.13 -4.56
C VAL A 24 -2.67 10.02 -4.74
N TYR A 25 -3.92 10.30 -4.36
CA TYR A 25 -5.05 9.41 -4.62
C TYR A 25 -5.99 10.01 -5.67
N ALA A 26 -6.10 9.33 -6.82
CA ALA A 26 -6.99 9.75 -7.89
C ALA A 26 -7.56 8.56 -8.65
N SER A 27 -8.87 8.62 -8.95
CA SER A 27 -9.56 7.63 -9.79
C SER A 27 -9.34 6.17 -9.36
N GLY A 28 -9.28 5.91 -8.05
CA GLY A 28 -9.06 4.55 -7.52
C GLY A 28 -7.61 4.08 -7.50
N VAL A 29 -6.65 4.94 -7.88
CA VAL A 29 -5.21 4.67 -7.85
C VAL A 29 -4.55 5.56 -6.80
N LEU A 30 -3.88 4.94 -5.84
CA LEU A 30 -3.04 5.59 -4.85
C LEU A 30 -1.58 5.46 -5.28
N ASN A 31 -0.87 6.58 -5.36
CA ASN A 31 0.56 6.63 -5.55
C ASN A 31 1.20 7.18 -4.28
N VAL A 32 2.18 6.46 -3.72
CA VAL A 32 2.99 6.92 -2.59
C VAL A 32 4.44 6.97 -3.06
N THR A 33 4.97 8.17 -3.24
CA THR A 33 6.36 8.39 -3.62
C THR A 33 7.19 8.59 -2.35
N LEU A 34 8.31 7.87 -2.23
CA LEU A 34 9.22 7.92 -1.08
C LEU A 34 10.61 8.44 -1.50
N GLY A 35 10.64 9.36 -2.48
CA GLY A 35 11.88 9.87 -3.05
C GLY A 35 12.77 8.76 -3.64
N SER A 36 14.01 8.67 -3.16
CA SER A 36 14.98 7.67 -3.60
C SER A 36 14.66 6.23 -3.16
N LEU A 37 13.72 6.03 -2.24
CA LEU A 37 13.28 4.70 -1.77
C LEU A 37 12.28 4.05 -2.75
N GLY A 38 11.79 4.80 -3.73
CA GLY A 38 10.91 4.31 -4.79
C GLY A 38 9.46 4.79 -4.67
N THR A 39 8.59 4.23 -5.50
CA THR A 39 7.18 4.61 -5.59
C THR A 39 6.30 3.38 -5.50
N TYR A 40 5.32 3.44 -4.61
CA TYR A 40 4.24 2.48 -4.49
C TYR A 40 3.05 2.90 -5.34
N VAL A 41 2.43 1.95 -6.04
CA VAL A 41 1.17 2.17 -6.76
C VAL A 41 0.16 1.13 -6.32
N VAL A 42 -0.95 1.57 -5.72
CA VAL A 42 -2.08 0.72 -5.33
C VAL A 42 -3.28 1.08 -6.20
N ASN A 43 -3.60 0.21 -7.15
CA ASN A 43 -4.72 0.36 -8.07
C ASN A 43 -5.88 -0.52 -7.62
N LYS A 44 -6.97 0.09 -7.14
CA LYS A 44 -8.20 -0.60 -6.78
C LYS A 44 -9.09 -0.75 -8.02
N GLN A 45 -9.50 -1.99 -8.33
CA GLN A 45 -10.40 -2.33 -9.43
C GLN A 45 -11.71 -2.92 -8.87
N PRO A 46 -12.68 -2.08 -8.44
CA PRO A 46 -13.92 -2.54 -7.81
C PRO A 46 -14.73 -3.54 -8.65
N PRO A 47 -14.90 -3.37 -9.98
CA PRO A 47 -15.68 -4.31 -10.79
C PRO A 47 -15.13 -5.75 -10.74
N ASN A 48 -13.80 -5.87 -10.66
CA ASN A 48 -13.12 -7.17 -10.66
C ASN A 48 -12.90 -7.71 -9.24
N LYS A 49 -13.27 -6.96 -8.19
CA LYS A 49 -12.92 -7.25 -6.79
C LYS A 49 -11.43 -7.55 -6.63
N GLN A 50 -10.60 -6.68 -7.22
CA GLN A 50 -9.15 -6.82 -7.24
C GLN A 50 -8.45 -5.56 -6.77
N ILE A 51 -7.27 -5.75 -6.18
CA ILE A 51 -6.29 -4.70 -5.93
C ILE A 51 -4.98 -5.11 -6.57
N TRP A 52 -4.37 -4.20 -7.31
CA TRP A 52 -3.05 -4.37 -7.89
C TRP A 52 -2.07 -3.47 -7.16
N LEU A 53 -1.01 -4.07 -6.64
CA LEU A 53 0.09 -3.40 -5.97
C LEU A 53 1.31 -3.44 -6.88
N SER A 54 1.95 -2.29 -7.09
CA SER A 54 3.34 -2.21 -7.53
C SER A 54 4.16 -1.73 -6.34
N SER A 55 4.98 -2.62 -5.76
CA SER A 55 5.90 -2.30 -4.68
C SER A 55 7.34 -2.17 -5.21
N PRO A 56 8.12 -1.16 -4.79
CA PRO A 56 9.55 -1.08 -5.06
C PRO A 56 10.36 -2.17 -4.31
N VAL A 57 9.76 -2.82 -3.30
CA VAL A 57 10.41 -3.86 -2.48
C VAL A 57 10.08 -5.25 -2.99
N SER A 58 8.79 -5.57 -3.14
CA SER A 58 8.32 -6.93 -3.48
C SER A 58 7.81 -7.08 -4.91
N GLY A 59 7.86 -6.01 -5.70
CA GLY A 59 7.42 -6.00 -7.09
C GLY A 59 5.90 -6.00 -7.25
N PRO A 60 5.39 -6.38 -8.43
CA PRO A 60 3.96 -6.39 -8.69
C PRO A 60 3.27 -7.57 -8.00
N LYS A 61 2.15 -7.29 -7.33
CA LYS A 61 1.27 -8.29 -6.70
C LYS A 61 -0.18 -7.98 -7.02
N ARG A 62 -0.97 -9.06 -7.11
CA ARG A 62 -2.43 -8.99 -7.25
C ARG A 62 -3.07 -9.57 -6.00
N PHE A 63 -4.04 -8.85 -5.47
CA PHE A 63 -4.84 -9.25 -4.34
C PHE A 63 -6.29 -9.41 -4.77
N ASP A 64 -6.89 -10.51 -4.35
CA ASP A 64 -8.28 -10.84 -4.58
C ASP A 64 -9.01 -10.77 -3.23
N TYR A 65 -10.26 -10.29 -3.21
CA TYR A 65 -11.03 -10.19 -1.97
C TYR A 65 -11.47 -11.57 -1.47
N ALA A 66 -11.06 -11.93 -0.25
CA ALA A 66 -11.48 -13.13 0.46
C ALA A 66 -12.67 -12.80 1.36
N PRO A 67 -13.89 -13.29 1.06
CA PRO A 67 -15.08 -13.00 1.86
C PRO A 67 -15.01 -13.57 3.28
N ASP A 68 -14.34 -14.72 3.45
CA ASP A 68 -14.31 -15.45 4.72
C ASP A 68 -13.49 -14.74 5.80
N SER A 69 -12.47 -13.98 5.39
CA SER A 69 -11.58 -13.21 6.26
C SER A 69 -11.74 -11.70 6.12
N GLU A 70 -12.71 -11.26 5.30
CA GLU A 70 -12.98 -9.87 4.94
C GLU A 70 -11.73 -9.07 4.52
N THR A 71 -10.74 -9.74 3.95
CA THR A 71 -9.42 -9.16 3.62
C THR A 71 -9.01 -9.38 2.17
N TRP A 72 -7.91 -8.76 1.78
CA TRP A 72 -7.34 -8.82 0.44
C TRP A 72 -6.11 -9.71 0.47
N ILE A 73 -6.19 -10.88 -0.16
CA ILE A 73 -5.13 -11.90 -0.12
C ILE A 73 -4.46 -12.04 -1.48
N CYS A 74 -3.15 -12.23 -1.47
CA CYS A 74 -2.42 -12.61 -2.67
C CYS A 74 -2.47 -14.13 -2.81
N LEU A 75 -3.29 -14.65 -3.72
CA LEU A 75 -3.46 -16.11 -3.93
C LEU A 75 -2.15 -16.85 -4.28
N ARG A 76 -1.11 -16.13 -4.69
CA ARG A 76 0.20 -16.71 -5.02
C ARG A 76 1.10 -16.90 -3.81
N THR A 77 1.05 -15.97 -2.85
CA THR A 77 1.98 -15.94 -1.71
C THR A 77 1.29 -16.12 -0.36
N ASP A 78 -0.04 -16.16 -0.34
CA ASP A 78 -0.89 -16.25 0.86
C ASP A 78 -0.67 -15.10 1.86
N GLU A 79 -0.25 -13.94 1.34
CA GLU A 79 -0.03 -12.73 2.13
C GLU A 79 -1.25 -11.81 2.02
N ASP A 80 -1.62 -11.16 3.13
CA ASP A 80 -2.63 -10.12 3.14
C ASP A 80 -2.04 -8.73 2.83
N LEU A 81 -2.81 -7.92 2.11
CA LEU A 81 -2.38 -6.59 1.67
C LEU A 81 -2.01 -5.66 2.85
N PRO A 82 -2.82 -5.53 3.92
CA PRO A 82 -2.50 -4.62 5.02
C PRO A 82 -1.20 -5.01 5.73
N THR A 83 -1.01 -6.29 6.06
CA THR A 83 0.22 -6.74 6.74
C THR A 83 1.45 -6.59 5.85
N LEU A 84 1.34 -6.87 4.55
CA LEU A 84 2.43 -6.65 3.61
C LEU A 84 2.84 -5.17 3.57
N LEU A 85 1.89 -4.27 3.37
CA LEU A 85 2.17 -2.84 3.32
C LEU A 85 2.75 -2.34 4.65
N ALA A 86 2.17 -2.72 5.78
CA ALA A 86 2.66 -2.35 7.10
C ALA A 86 4.10 -2.83 7.32
N THR A 87 4.43 -4.05 6.88
CA THR A 87 5.78 -4.61 6.99
C THR A 87 6.77 -3.86 6.11
N GLU A 88 6.44 -3.63 4.84
CA GLU A 88 7.34 -2.95 3.90
C GLU A 88 7.57 -1.49 4.28
N PHE A 89 6.51 -0.74 4.62
CA PHE A 89 6.66 0.63 5.10
C PHE A 89 7.44 0.69 6.41
N SER A 90 7.22 -0.26 7.32
CA SER A 90 8.00 -0.29 8.56
C SER A 90 9.50 -0.50 8.31
N GLN A 91 9.83 -1.36 7.34
CA GLN A 91 11.22 -1.63 6.96
C GLN A 91 11.86 -0.42 6.26
N LEU A 92 11.16 0.23 5.33
CA LEU A 92 11.69 1.37 4.58
C LEU A 92 11.83 2.63 5.44
N LEU A 93 10.86 2.90 6.31
CA LEU A 93 10.82 4.11 7.13
C LEU A 93 11.55 3.93 8.47
N GLY A 94 11.95 2.70 8.81
CA GLY A 94 12.64 2.40 10.07
C GLY A 94 11.79 2.63 11.31
N ARG A 95 10.46 2.55 11.19
CA ARG A 95 9.48 2.81 12.27
C ARG A 95 8.37 1.78 12.22
N ASN A 96 7.64 1.59 13.31
CA ASN A 96 6.49 0.67 13.29
C ASN A 96 5.28 1.37 12.65
N VAL A 97 4.89 0.91 11.47
CA VAL A 97 3.67 1.34 10.77
C VAL A 97 2.57 0.31 11.02
N ARG A 98 1.36 0.79 11.31
CA ARG A 98 0.16 -0.05 11.49
C ARG A 98 -0.95 0.47 10.58
N LEU A 99 -1.67 -0.44 9.95
CA LEU A 99 -2.74 -0.21 8.98
C LEU A 99 -4.05 -0.84 9.42
#